data_AF-A0A352NDI1-F1
#
_entry.id   AF-A0A352NDI1-F1
#
_cell.length_a   1.000
_cell.length_b   1.000
_cell.length_c   1.000
_cell.angle_alpha   90.00
_cell.angle_beta   90.00
_cell.angle_gamma   90.00
#
_symmetry.space_group_name_H-M   'P 1'
#
loop_
_entity.id
_entity.type
_entity.pdbx_description
1 polymer ?
#
loop_
_entity_poly.entity_id
_entity_poly.type
_entity_poly.pdbx_seq_one_letter_code
_entity_poly.pdbx_strand_id
1 'polypeptide(L)'
;DPQTGWAYWANLLFPEEATSFLLDQANFATSGIRGDYYYGIKAVANMVSNTDNDVSALWEGSNENHSDLAKQLVDEVRNGLPILGELEPGQIFSMRGTQYRYLENKGEGNHLVLHNAGIGAGQWGTEGTTSYNGSIIDSRMRDFHDALPSVIRRQVQPVQATFPDDFANAPEGFWTTAASGWLDPGGSVNNPTDIWVEGDINWKFDLNHPSVPAAMRDDITMYTPGGEKKAFALSMADVVRASGSGLAFPDRNSRNSSGGTGWDGTWALRTLARHNVPWIIAPSPTWWANGGLMAHLAGIVDTSLHVPRPALILRDQDGAWTSSF
;
A
#
# COMPACT_ATOMS: atom_id res chain seq x y z
N ASP A 1 -0.30 -13.74 32.05
CA ASP A 1 -1.08 -13.53 33.28
C ASP A 1 -0.14 -13.24 34.47
N PRO A 2 -0.20 -12.04 35.07
CA PRO A 2 0.53 -11.68 36.28
C PRO A 2 0.16 -12.51 37.52
N GLN A 3 -1.01 -13.16 37.55
CA GLN A 3 -1.48 -13.96 38.69
C GLN A 3 -0.99 -15.42 38.66
N THR A 4 -0.82 -16.02 37.48
CA THR A 4 -0.34 -17.41 37.34
C THR A 4 1.13 -17.53 36.90
N GLY A 5 1.78 -16.43 36.51
CA GLY A 5 3.20 -16.43 36.13
C GLY A 5 3.49 -16.90 34.70
N TRP A 6 2.46 -17.00 33.86
CA TRP A 6 2.58 -17.42 32.46
C TRP A 6 2.74 -16.21 31.53
N ALA A 7 3.76 -16.26 30.68
CA ALA A 7 3.89 -15.39 29.52
C ALA A 7 3.31 -16.11 28.30
N TYR A 8 2.33 -15.51 27.63
CA TYR A 8 1.75 -16.04 26.41
C TYR A 8 2.35 -15.28 25.21
N TRP A 9 2.92 -16.01 24.27
CA TRP A 9 3.34 -15.52 22.95
C TRP A 9 2.66 -16.42 21.92
N ALA A 10 1.95 -15.83 20.97
CA ALA A 10 1.45 -16.53 19.80
C ALA A 10 2.08 -15.92 18.54
N ASN A 11 2.42 -16.78 17.57
CA ASN A 11 2.92 -16.35 16.27
C ASN A 11 2.24 -17.22 15.21
N LEU A 12 1.78 -16.61 14.12
CA LEU A 12 1.25 -17.37 12.99
C LEU A 12 2.44 -17.91 12.22
N LEU A 13 2.62 -19.23 12.25
CA LEU A 13 3.70 -19.92 11.54
C LEU A 13 3.21 -20.31 10.15
N PHE A 14 3.92 -19.86 9.13
CA PHE A 14 3.74 -20.29 7.75
C PHE A 14 4.58 -21.54 7.47
N PRO A 15 4.23 -22.32 6.43
CA PRO A 15 5.12 -23.37 5.93
C PRO A 15 6.55 -22.84 5.79
N GLU A 16 7.53 -23.62 6.29
CA GLU A 16 8.97 -23.31 6.29
C GLU A 16 9.48 -22.28 7.32
N GLU A 17 8.64 -21.79 8.24
CA GLU A 17 9.13 -21.02 9.40
C GLU A 17 9.62 -21.93 10.54
N ALA A 18 10.78 -21.59 11.12
CA ALA A 18 11.31 -22.24 12.32
C ALA A 18 11.06 -21.38 13.58
N THR A 19 10.55 -21.99 14.65
CA THR A 19 10.50 -21.37 15.98
C THR A 19 11.83 -21.57 16.72
N SER A 20 12.51 -20.50 17.12
CA SER A 20 13.63 -20.59 18.07
C SER A 20 13.19 -20.18 19.48
N PHE A 21 13.57 -20.99 20.48
CA PHE A 21 13.29 -20.75 21.90
C PHE A 21 14.22 -19.67 22.48
N LEU A 22 13.68 -18.78 23.33
CA LEU A 22 14.47 -17.87 24.18
C LEU A 22 14.75 -18.53 25.53
N LEU A 23 16.03 -18.73 25.86
CA LEU A 23 16.52 -18.96 27.21
C LEU A 23 17.23 -17.68 27.64
N ASP A 24 16.67 -16.94 28.59
CA ASP A 24 17.27 -15.70 29.11
C ASP A 24 17.70 -15.86 30.58
N GLN A 25 18.86 -15.32 30.92
CA GLN A 25 19.45 -15.39 32.27
C GLN A 25 19.13 -14.10 33.03
N ALA A 26 18.21 -14.16 33.99
CA ALA A 26 17.92 -13.02 34.86
C ALA A 26 18.78 -13.08 36.14
N ASN A 27 19.59 -12.05 36.38
CA ASN A 27 20.28 -11.84 37.66
C ASN A 27 19.34 -11.08 38.61
N PHE A 28 18.77 -11.78 39.60
CA PHE A 28 17.94 -11.18 40.65
C PHE A 28 18.70 -11.15 41.99
N ALA A 29 18.92 -9.96 42.55
CA ALA A 29 19.47 -9.80 43.89
C ALA A 29 18.34 -9.39 44.85
N THR A 30 17.88 -10.32 45.68
CA THR A 30 16.94 -10.06 46.77
C THR A 30 17.59 -10.46 48.10
N SER A 31 17.45 -9.60 49.12
CA SER A 31 18.04 -9.80 50.44
C SER A 31 17.37 -10.96 51.16
N GLY A 32 18.04 -12.10 51.24
CA GLY A 32 17.63 -13.20 52.13
C GLY A 32 17.76 -14.60 51.56
N ILE A 33 18.08 -14.77 50.28
CA ILE A 33 18.24 -16.10 49.69
C ILE A 33 19.58 -16.19 48.96
N ARG A 34 20.40 -17.17 49.34
CA ARG A 34 21.70 -17.46 48.72
C ARG A 34 21.56 -18.67 47.79
N GLY A 35 21.73 -18.46 46.49
CA GLY A 35 21.76 -19.50 45.46
C GLY A 35 21.56 -18.94 44.05
N ASP A 36 21.98 -19.69 43.03
CA ASP A 36 21.67 -19.40 41.62
C ASP A 36 20.24 -19.84 41.32
N TYR A 37 19.44 -18.94 40.76
CA TYR A 37 18.07 -19.25 40.35
C TYR A 37 18.03 -19.56 38.86
N TYR A 38 17.42 -20.70 38.53
CA TYR A 38 17.11 -21.07 37.17
C TYR A 38 15.59 -21.09 37.04
N TYR A 39 15.02 -20.26 36.16
CA TYR A 39 13.64 -20.41 35.71
C TYR A 39 13.69 -20.98 34.29
N GLY A 40 12.94 -22.05 34.06
CA GLY A 40 12.79 -22.64 32.74
C GLY A 40 11.40 -22.36 32.20
N ILE A 41 11.29 -21.58 31.12
CA ILE A 41 10.03 -21.45 30.39
C ILE A 41 9.92 -22.63 29.45
N LYS A 42 9.10 -23.62 29.81
CA LYS A 42 8.70 -24.68 28.88
C LYS A 42 7.50 -24.18 28.07
N ALA A 43 7.77 -23.66 26.88
CA ALA A 43 6.71 -23.42 25.90
C ALA A 43 6.37 -24.74 25.20
N VAL A 44 5.15 -25.25 25.40
CA VAL A 44 4.59 -26.34 24.58
C VAL A 44 3.69 -25.70 23.55
N ALA A 45 4.19 -25.60 22.32
CA ALA A 45 3.37 -25.11 21.21
C ALA A 45 2.46 -26.23 20.71
N ASN A 46 1.16 -25.95 20.59
CA ASN A 46 0.22 -26.75 19.84
C ASN A 46 -0.18 -25.98 18.58
N MET A 47 -0.27 -26.66 17.44
CA MET A 47 -0.90 -26.08 16.25
C MET A 47 -2.41 -26.13 16.46
N VAL A 48 -3.07 -24.99 16.24
CA VAL A 48 -4.53 -24.84 16.33
C VAL A 48 -5.05 -24.30 15.01
N SER A 49 -6.13 -24.92 14.51
CA SER A 49 -6.84 -24.46 13.31
C SER A 49 -7.80 -23.33 13.66
N ASN A 50 -8.15 -22.48 12.70
CA ASN A 50 -9.22 -21.48 12.87
C ASN A 50 -10.59 -22.10 13.18
N THR A 51 -10.79 -23.37 12.81
CA THR A 51 -11.98 -24.17 13.10
C THR A 51 -11.94 -24.84 14.48
N ASP A 52 -10.85 -24.69 15.23
CA ASP A 52 -10.71 -25.34 16.53
C ASP A 52 -11.48 -24.58 17.61
N ASN A 53 -12.29 -25.29 18.40
CA ASN A 53 -13.16 -24.67 19.42
C ASN A 53 -12.33 -23.92 20.47
N ASP A 54 -11.09 -24.37 20.72
CA ASP A 54 -10.16 -23.73 21.64
C ASP A 54 -9.75 -22.32 21.18
N VAL A 55 -9.72 -22.06 19.87
CA VAL A 55 -9.45 -20.73 19.31
C VAL A 55 -10.64 -19.80 19.55
N SER A 56 -11.88 -20.30 19.43
CA SER A 56 -13.11 -19.57 19.75
C SER A 56 -13.27 -19.29 21.26
N ALA A 57 -12.72 -20.15 22.11
CA ALA A 57 -12.76 -20.01 23.57
C ALA A 57 -11.61 -19.16 24.16
N LEU A 58 -10.59 -18.80 23.38
CA LEU A 58 -9.37 -18.13 23.88
C LEU A 58 -9.63 -16.82 24.66
N TRP A 59 -10.75 -16.17 24.39
CA TRP A 59 -11.20 -14.96 25.09
C TRP A 59 -12.44 -15.17 25.97
N GLU A 60 -13.04 -16.36 25.95
CA GLU A 60 -14.25 -16.67 26.70
C GLU A 60 -13.86 -17.05 28.14
N GLY A 61 -14.08 -16.14 29.08
CA GLY A 61 -14.02 -16.43 30.52
C GLY A 61 -12.89 -15.77 31.31
N SER A 62 -12.04 -14.93 30.70
CA SER A 62 -11.03 -14.17 31.45
C SER A 62 -11.40 -12.68 31.53
N ASN A 63 -11.54 -12.16 32.75
CA ASN A 63 -11.53 -10.70 33.04
C ASN A 63 -10.09 -10.12 32.88
N GLU A 64 -9.27 -10.73 32.02
CA GLU A 64 -7.87 -10.38 31.84
C GLU A 64 -7.74 -9.26 30.81
N ASN A 65 -6.91 -8.27 31.13
CA ASN A 65 -6.54 -7.21 30.19
C ASN A 65 -5.53 -7.76 29.17
N HIS A 66 -6.03 -8.21 28.03
CA HIS A 66 -5.21 -8.56 26.87
C HIS A 66 -4.80 -7.32 26.08
N SER A 67 -3.60 -7.32 25.51
CA SER A 67 -3.16 -6.25 24.61
C SER A 67 -3.94 -6.27 23.30
N ASP A 68 -4.08 -5.11 22.66
CA ASP A 68 -4.78 -5.00 21.37
C ASP A 68 -4.13 -5.85 20.28
N LEU A 69 -2.80 -6.01 20.32
CA LEU A 69 -2.05 -6.88 19.42
C LEU A 69 -2.43 -8.36 19.58
N ALA A 70 -2.63 -8.83 20.82
CA ALA A 70 -3.01 -10.22 21.07
C ALA A 70 -4.42 -10.51 20.56
N LYS A 71 -5.37 -9.59 20.80
CA LYS A 71 -6.74 -9.67 20.26
C LYS A 71 -6.75 -9.74 18.75
N GLN A 72 -6.01 -8.82 18.10
CA GLN A 72 -5.89 -8.78 16.65
C GLN A 72 -5.32 -10.09 16.07
N LEU A 73 -4.29 -10.66 16.68
CA LEU A 73 -3.68 -11.90 16.21
C LEU A 73 -4.66 -13.08 16.28
N VAL A 74 -5.44 -13.18 17.35
CA VAL A 74 -6.43 -14.27 17.51
C VAL A 74 -7.61 -14.07 16.58
N ASP A 75 -8.05 -12.83 16.35
CA ASP A 75 -9.09 -12.53 15.37
C ASP A 75 -8.63 -12.86 13.93
N GLU A 76 -7.36 -12.65 13.60
CA GLU A 76 -6.76 -13.06 12.33
C GLU A 76 -6.67 -14.59 12.20
N VAL A 77 -6.36 -15.30 13.28
CA VAL A 77 -6.40 -16.77 13.28
C VAL A 77 -7.84 -17.23 13.09
N ARG A 78 -8.82 -16.68 13.82
CA ARG A 78 -10.25 -17.07 13.71
C ARG A 78 -10.82 -16.83 12.32
N ASN A 79 -10.57 -15.66 11.76
CA ASN A 79 -11.20 -15.23 10.52
C ASN A 79 -10.38 -15.63 9.27
N GLY A 80 -9.15 -16.12 9.46
CA GLY A 80 -8.16 -16.16 8.39
C GLY A 80 -7.73 -14.74 8.00
N LEU A 81 -6.76 -14.61 7.08
CA LEU A 81 -6.58 -13.34 6.36
C LEU A 81 -7.18 -13.45 4.96
N PRO A 82 -7.48 -12.31 4.30
CA PRO A 82 -8.31 -12.29 3.09
C PRO A 82 -7.73 -13.11 1.93
N ILE A 83 -8.60 -13.88 1.28
CA ILE A 83 -8.30 -14.56 0.02
C ILE A 83 -8.35 -13.52 -1.10
N LEU A 84 -7.20 -13.13 -1.63
CA LEU A 84 -7.13 -12.00 -2.57
C LEU A 84 -7.84 -12.31 -3.89
N GLY A 85 -7.88 -13.59 -4.30
CA GLY A 85 -8.62 -14.03 -5.47
C GLY A 85 -10.15 -13.87 -5.39
N GLU A 86 -10.70 -13.71 -4.19
CA GLU A 86 -12.15 -13.53 -3.96
C GLU A 86 -12.56 -12.05 -3.80
N LEU A 87 -11.59 -11.14 -3.78
CA LEU A 87 -11.86 -9.71 -3.63
C LEU A 87 -12.32 -9.09 -4.94
N GLU A 88 -13.36 -8.27 -4.87
CA GLU A 88 -13.81 -7.46 -5.99
C GLU A 88 -12.94 -6.20 -6.16
N PRO A 89 -12.67 -5.74 -7.39
CA PRO A 89 -11.97 -4.47 -7.62
C PRO A 89 -12.56 -3.32 -6.79
N GLY A 90 -11.71 -2.65 -6.02
CA GLY A 90 -12.08 -1.51 -5.18
C GLY A 90 -12.53 -1.89 -3.77
N GLN A 91 -12.70 -3.18 -3.48
CA GLN A 91 -12.99 -3.67 -2.14
C GLN A 91 -11.86 -3.28 -1.18
N ILE A 92 -12.24 -2.71 -0.03
CA ILE A 92 -11.33 -2.40 1.07
C ILE A 92 -11.24 -3.62 1.97
N PHE A 93 -10.02 -4.00 2.34
CA PHE A 93 -9.74 -5.12 3.23
C PHE A 93 -8.59 -4.76 4.17
N SER A 94 -8.42 -5.55 5.23
CA SER A 94 -7.36 -5.34 6.22
C SER A 94 -6.44 -6.56 6.28
N MET A 95 -5.14 -6.33 6.37
CA MET A 95 -4.15 -7.35 6.72
C MET A 95 -3.23 -6.77 7.79
N ARG A 96 -3.09 -7.46 8.93
CA ARG A 96 -2.18 -7.06 10.01
C ARG A 96 -2.42 -5.62 10.48
N GLY A 97 -3.69 -5.20 10.56
CA GLY A 97 -4.09 -3.87 11.02
C GLY A 97 -3.89 -2.76 10.00
N THR A 98 -3.37 -3.09 8.81
CA THR A 98 -3.21 -2.16 7.70
C THR A 98 -4.34 -2.35 6.70
N GLN A 99 -5.02 -1.26 6.34
CA GLN A 99 -6.05 -1.28 5.31
C GLN A 99 -5.46 -1.16 3.92
N TYR A 100 -5.97 -1.96 3.00
CA TYR A 100 -5.65 -1.95 1.59
C TYR A 100 -6.93 -1.89 0.75
N ARG A 101 -6.78 -1.42 -0.47
CA ARG A 101 -7.77 -1.49 -1.54
C ARG A 101 -7.26 -2.50 -2.56
N TYR A 102 -8.10 -3.46 -2.92
CA TYR A 102 -7.82 -4.38 -4.01
C TYR A 102 -7.97 -3.65 -5.35
N LEU A 103 -6.96 -3.74 -6.23
CA LEU A 103 -7.00 -3.04 -7.52
C LEU A 103 -7.32 -3.97 -8.69
N GLU A 104 -6.51 -5.00 -8.90
CA GLU A 104 -6.73 -5.95 -9.98
C GLU A 104 -6.04 -7.30 -9.73
N ASN A 105 -6.54 -8.34 -10.39
CA ASN A 105 -5.86 -9.61 -10.54
C ASN A 105 -4.77 -9.47 -11.63
N LYS A 106 -3.52 -9.77 -11.29
CA LYS A 106 -2.35 -9.72 -12.19
C LYS A 106 -2.02 -11.08 -12.82
N GLY A 107 -2.83 -12.11 -12.55
CA GLY A 107 -2.63 -13.49 -13.02
C GLY A 107 -1.62 -14.26 -12.17
N GLU A 108 -1.62 -15.59 -12.32
CA GLU A 108 -0.68 -16.50 -11.63
C GLU A 108 -0.68 -16.35 -10.10
N GLY A 109 -1.84 -16.03 -9.52
CA GLY A 109 -2.02 -15.78 -8.09
C GLY A 109 -1.47 -14.43 -7.62
N ASN A 110 -1.05 -13.54 -8.53
CA ASN A 110 -0.57 -12.21 -8.20
C ASN A 110 -1.72 -11.19 -8.20
N HIS A 111 -1.71 -10.28 -7.24
CA HIS A 111 -2.77 -9.32 -6.99
C HIS A 111 -2.17 -7.94 -6.73
N LEU A 112 -2.64 -6.93 -7.46
CA LEU A 112 -2.26 -5.55 -7.23
C LEU A 112 -3.14 -4.96 -6.12
N VAL A 113 -2.52 -4.43 -5.08
CA VAL A 113 -3.19 -3.81 -3.95
C VAL A 113 -2.58 -2.45 -3.66
N LEU A 114 -3.39 -1.54 -3.13
CA LEU A 114 -3.00 -0.17 -2.80
C LEU A 114 -3.28 0.08 -1.32
N HIS A 115 -2.30 0.61 -0.58
CA HIS A 115 -2.53 1.04 0.79
C HIS A 115 -3.70 2.03 0.84
N ASN A 116 -4.68 1.79 1.71
CA ASN A 116 -5.94 2.54 1.64
C ASN A 116 -5.73 4.02 2.00
N ALA A 117 -4.89 4.30 2.99
CA ALA A 117 -4.48 5.64 3.35
C ALA A 117 -3.22 6.08 2.59
N GLY A 118 -2.94 7.38 2.58
CA GLY A 118 -1.61 7.85 2.25
C GLY A 118 -0.64 7.67 3.41
N ILE A 119 0.66 7.55 3.14
CA ILE A 119 1.68 7.66 4.19
C ILE A 119 1.97 9.15 4.45
N GLY A 120 2.33 9.51 5.68
CA GLY A 120 2.44 10.91 6.13
C GLY A 120 3.17 11.83 5.15
N ALA A 121 2.73 13.09 5.04
CA ALA A 121 3.26 14.02 4.04
C ALA A 121 4.80 14.16 4.13
N GLY A 122 5.45 14.29 2.99
CA GLY A 122 6.90 14.44 2.93
C GLY A 122 7.39 14.70 1.52
N GLN A 123 8.69 14.91 1.40
CA GLN A 123 9.31 15.18 0.13
C GLN A 123 9.11 14.00 -0.84
N TRP A 124 8.85 14.33 -2.11
CA TRP A 124 8.69 13.34 -3.17
C TRP A 124 10.04 13.08 -3.86
N GLY A 125 10.87 14.11 -4.07
CA GLY A 125 12.15 14.03 -4.77
C GLY A 125 12.93 15.33 -4.61
N THR A 126 14.10 15.44 -5.22
CA THR A 126 14.88 16.69 -5.28
C THR A 126 14.80 17.27 -6.69
N GLU A 127 14.93 18.58 -6.84
CA GLU A 127 15.01 19.21 -8.15
C GLU A 127 16.10 18.53 -9.02
N GLY A 128 15.74 18.15 -10.25
CA GLY A 128 16.65 17.48 -11.18
C GLY A 128 16.71 15.96 -11.01
N THR A 129 15.81 15.36 -10.23
CA THR A 129 15.64 13.91 -10.19
C THR A 129 15.13 13.41 -11.54
N THR A 130 15.88 12.52 -12.19
CA THR A 130 15.60 12.00 -13.54
C THR A 130 15.24 10.51 -13.58
N SER A 131 15.10 9.85 -12.43
CA SER A 131 14.69 8.45 -12.34
C SER A 131 13.86 8.19 -11.08
N TYR A 132 12.91 7.27 -11.18
CA TYR A 132 12.13 6.79 -10.04
C TYR A 132 13.01 5.98 -9.10
N ASN A 133 13.74 4.99 -9.60
CA ASN A 133 14.59 4.16 -8.76
C ASN A 133 15.71 5.00 -8.13
N GLY A 134 15.88 4.86 -6.81
CA GLY A 134 16.84 5.65 -6.04
C GLY A 134 16.39 7.07 -5.70
N SER A 135 15.21 7.50 -6.15
CA SER A 135 14.62 8.77 -5.70
C SER A 135 14.14 8.71 -4.24
N ILE A 136 13.77 9.88 -3.70
CA ILE A 136 13.19 9.97 -2.36
C ILE A 136 11.85 9.21 -2.30
N ILE A 137 11.00 9.32 -3.33
CA ILE A 137 9.73 8.58 -3.37
C ILE A 137 9.96 7.06 -3.36
N ASP A 138 10.92 6.54 -4.13
CA ASP A 138 11.27 5.11 -4.12
C ASP A 138 11.80 4.68 -2.75
N SER A 139 12.67 5.47 -2.12
CA SER A 139 13.15 5.22 -0.74
C SER A 139 11.99 5.12 0.25
N ARG A 140 11.02 6.03 0.19
CA ARG A 140 9.84 6.01 1.08
C ARG A 140 8.94 4.80 0.85
N MET A 141 8.85 4.31 -0.39
CA MET A 141 8.15 3.07 -0.69
C MET A 141 8.87 1.84 -0.14
N ARG A 142 10.20 1.83 -0.20
CA ARG A 142 11.03 0.78 0.42
C ARG A 142 10.90 0.80 1.94
N ASP A 143 10.94 1.97 2.57
CA ASP A 143 10.74 2.11 4.02
C ASP A 143 9.38 1.55 4.44
N PHE A 144 8.31 1.85 3.68
CA PHE A 144 6.99 1.27 3.92
C PHE A 144 7.03 -0.27 3.81
N HIS A 145 7.63 -0.82 2.76
CA HIS A 145 7.79 -2.26 2.58
C HIS A 145 8.59 -2.93 3.72
N ASP A 146 9.68 -2.30 4.14
CA ASP A 146 10.57 -2.82 5.18
C ASP A 146 9.96 -2.71 6.58
N ALA A 147 8.97 -1.83 6.76
CA ALA A 147 8.13 -1.76 7.95
C ALA A 147 6.97 -2.79 7.94
N LEU A 148 6.66 -3.43 6.81
CA LEU A 148 5.59 -4.43 6.77
C LEU A 148 5.92 -5.62 7.67
N PRO A 149 4.92 -6.22 8.33
CA PRO A 149 5.07 -7.51 9.00
C PRO A 149 5.71 -8.54 8.07
N SER A 150 6.64 -9.35 8.58
CA SER A 150 7.42 -10.32 7.80
C SER A 150 6.56 -11.22 6.92
N VAL A 151 5.41 -11.64 7.43
CA VAL A 151 4.38 -12.40 6.71
C VAL A 151 3.92 -11.72 5.42
N ILE A 152 3.56 -10.44 5.48
CA ILE A 152 3.11 -9.69 4.29
C ILE A 152 4.30 -9.49 3.36
N ARG A 153 5.46 -9.14 3.91
CA ARG A 153 6.69 -8.91 3.14
C ARG A 153 7.12 -10.13 2.32
N ARG A 154 6.91 -11.35 2.83
CA ARG A 154 7.19 -12.59 2.07
C ARG A 154 6.29 -12.74 0.83
N GLN A 155 5.04 -12.29 0.94
CA GLN A 155 4.03 -12.37 -0.12
C GLN A 155 4.23 -11.31 -1.20
N VAL A 156 4.93 -10.22 -0.87
CA VAL A 156 5.33 -9.20 -1.85
C VAL A 156 6.14 -9.85 -2.95
N GLN A 157 5.66 -9.63 -4.17
CA GLN A 157 6.25 -10.12 -5.39
C GLN A 157 7.23 -9.09 -5.97
N PRO A 158 8.28 -9.57 -6.64
CA PRO A 158 9.21 -8.68 -7.30
C PRO A 158 8.53 -7.92 -8.44
N VAL A 159 8.79 -6.62 -8.50
CA VAL A 159 8.35 -5.72 -9.59
C VAL A 159 9.55 -5.27 -10.43
N GLN A 160 9.30 -4.57 -11.53
CA GLN A 160 10.37 -4.11 -12.41
C GLN A 160 11.45 -3.32 -11.64
N ALA A 161 12.71 -3.58 -11.99
CA ALA A 161 13.85 -2.78 -11.51
C ALA A 161 13.98 -1.45 -12.26
N THR A 162 13.38 -1.33 -13.44
CA THR A 162 13.29 -0.08 -14.21
C THR A 162 11.87 0.07 -14.74
N PHE A 163 11.38 1.29 -14.76
CA PHE A 163 10.02 1.57 -15.21
C PHE A 163 10.05 2.24 -16.60
N PRO A 164 9.08 1.96 -17.49
CA PRO A 164 9.10 2.50 -18.86
C PRO A 164 9.17 4.04 -18.97
N ASP A 165 8.41 4.78 -18.16
CA ASP A 165 8.47 6.25 -18.19
C ASP A 165 9.71 6.79 -17.49
N ASP A 166 10.06 6.23 -16.32
CA ASP A 166 11.19 6.62 -15.45
C ASP A 166 11.45 8.14 -15.38
N PHE A 167 10.38 8.95 -15.29
CA PHE A 167 10.43 10.42 -15.25
C PHE A 167 10.90 11.11 -16.54
N ALA A 168 11.10 10.37 -17.62
CA ALA A 168 11.69 10.88 -18.85
C ALA A 168 10.69 11.54 -19.80
N ASN A 169 9.38 11.22 -19.74
CA ASN A 169 8.42 11.62 -20.78
C ASN A 169 7.25 12.43 -20.22
N ALA A 170 7.56 13.42 -19.40
CA ALA A 170 6.53 14.32 -18.90
C ALA A 170 5.86 15.06 -20.08
N PRO A 171 4.52 15.03 -20.20
CA PRO A 171 3.84 15.53 -21.38
C PRO A 171 3.89 17.07 -21.48
N GLU A 172 4.28 17.57 -22.65
CA GLU A 172 4.22 19.00 -22.97
C GLU A 172 2.81 19.40 -23.44
N GLY A 173 2.35 20.60 -23.07
CA GLY A 173 1.10 21.18 -23.59
C GLY A 173 -0.20 20.69 -22.95
N PHE A 174 -0.16 19.84 -21.92
CA PHE A 174 -1.37 19.34 -21.24
C PHE A 174 -1.96 20.34 -20.22
N TRP A 175 -1.41 21.55 -20.17
CA TRP A 175 -1.65 22.52 -19.11
C TRP A 175 -2.07 23.87 -19.67
N THR A 176 -3.00 24.52 -18.98
CA THR A 176 -3.23 25.96 -19.12
C THR A 176 -2.75 26.66 -17.86
N THR A 177 -1.88 27.67 -18.00
CA THR A 177 -1.58 28.60 -16.91
C THR A 177 -2.83 29.42 -16.61
N ALA A 178 -3.49 29.15 -15.49
CA ALA A 178 -4.47 30.09 -14.96
C ALA A 178 -3.75 31.37 -14.50
N ALA A 179 -4.41 32.53 -14.61
CA ALA A 179 -3.86 33.83 -14.19
C ALA A 179 -3.44 33.89 -12.71
N SER A 180 -3.82 32.89 -11.92
CA SER A 180 -3.51 32.71 -10.50
C SER A 180 -2.20 31.95 -10.22
N GLY A 181 -1.47 31.49 -11.24
CA GLY A 181 -0.24 30.70 -11.07
C GLY A 181 -0.48 29.19 -10.87
N TRP A 182 -1.71 28.72 -11.07
CA TRP A 182 -2.11 27.32 -11.00
C TRP A 182 -2.07 26.72 -12.42
N LEU A 183 -1.61 25.47 -12.54
CA LEU A 183 -1.75 24.72 -13.78
C LEU A 183 -3.01 23.87 -13.66
N ASP A 184 -4.04 24.29 -14.38
CA ASP A 184 -5.19 23.41 -14.56
C ASP A 184 -4.80 22.43 -15.67
N PRO A 185 -5.05 21.11 -15.51
CA PRO A 185 -5.18 20.21 -16.65
C PRO A 185 -6.41 20.63 -17.46
N GLY A 186 -6.33 21.81 -18.08
CA GLY A 186 -7.40 22.50 -18.78
C GLY A 186 -7.13 22.54 -20.27
N GLY A 187 -8.16 22.20 -21.06
CA GLY A 187 -8.22 22.30 -22.52
C GLY A 187 -7.87 23.71 -23.01
N SER A 188 -6.63 23.95 -23.42
CA SER A 188 -6.25 25.07 -24.29
C SER A 188 -6.71 24.82 -25.73
N VAL A 189 -6.79 25.85 -26.57
CA VAL A 189 -6.92 25.72 -28.03
C VAL A 189 -5.76 24.93 -28.69
N ASN A 190 -4.67 24.68 -27.94
CA ASN A 190 -3.56 23.78 -28.31
C ASN A 190 -3.54 22.46 -27.51
N ASN A 191 -4.55 22.20 -26.69
CA ASN A 191 -4.76 20.97 -25.92
C ASN A 191 -5.81 20.14 -26.67
N PRO A 192 -5.61 18.82 -26.87
CA PRO A 192 -6.69 17.98 -27.36
C PRO A 192 -7.86 18.04 -26.39
N THR A 193 -8.99 18.55 -26.85
CA THR A 193 -10.28 18.57 -26.14
C THR A 193 -10.78 17.19 -25.71
N ASP A 194 -10.08 16.14 -26.12
CA ASP A 194 -10.53 14.75 -26.08
C ASP A 194 -9.64 13.84 -25.21
N ILE A 195 -8.60 14.37 -24.54
CA ILE A 195 -7.74 13.55 -23.65
C ILE A 195 -8.40 13.22 -22.30
N TRP A 196 -9.39 14.02 -21.90
CA TRP A 196 -10.19 13.79 -20.71
C TRP A 196 -11.55 13.29 -21.16
N VAL A 197 -11.92 12.07 -20.74
CA VAL A 197 -13.07 11.33 -21.25
C VAL A 197 -13.94 10.81 -20.11
N GLU A 198 -15.17 10.40 -20.47
CA GLU A 198 -16.16 9.71 -19.64
C GLU A 198 -16.72 10.50 -18.42
N GLY A 199 -18.03 10.34 -18.19
CA GLY A 199 -18.76 10.82 -17.01
C GLY A 199 -19.01 12.33 -16.98
N ASP A 200 -19.65 12.79 -15.89
CA ASP A 200 -19.71 14.21 -15.57
C ASP A 200 -18.27 14.70 -15.34
N ILE A 201 -17.92 15.86 -15.92
CA ILE A 201 -16.60 16.54 -15.84
C ILE A 201 -15.37 15.81 -16.41
N ASN A 202 -15.53 14.86 -17.35
CA ASN A 202 -14.40 14.24 -18.09
C ASN A 202 -13.28 13.71 -17.17
N TRP A 203 -13.59 12.74 -16.32
CA TRP A 203 -12.74 12.41 -15.17
C TRP A 203 -11.65 11.36 -15.46
N LYS A 204 -11.74 10.67 -16.59
CA LYS A 204 -10.80 9.62 -16.98
C LYS A 204 -9.81 10.17 -17.99
N PHE A 205 -8.55 9.79 -17.84
CA PHE A 205 -7.50 10.20 -18.76
C PHE A 205 -7.39 9.18 -19.90
N ASP A 206 -7.50 9.61 -21.14
CA ASP A 206 -7.31 8.78 -22.32
C ASP A 206 -5.82 8.60 -22.61
N LEU A 207 -5.25 7.51 -22.07
CA LEU A 207 -3.88 7.10 -22.38
C LEU A 207 -3.68 6.78 -23.86
N ASN A 208 -4.75 6.52 -24.61
CA ASN A 208 -4.63 6.18 -26.03
C ASN A 208 -4.47 7.40 -26.93
N HIS A 209 -4.71 8.59 -26.41
CA HIS A 209 -4.63 9.83 -27.16
C HIS A 209 -3.25 10.00 -27.84
N PRO A 210 -3.19 10.48 -29.10
CA PRO A 210 -1.92 10.59 -29.86
C PRO A 210 -0.85 11.46 -29.20
N SER A 211 -1.23 12.37 -28.30
CA SER A 211 -0.29 13.23 -27.57
C SER A 211 0.35 12.56 -26.36
N VAL A 212 -0.12 11.37 -25.94
CA VAL A 212 0.41 10.66 -24.78
C VAL A 212 1.62 9.82 -25.19
N PRO A 213 2.82 10.05 -24.63
CA PRO A 213 4.01 9.26 -24.94
C PRO A 213 3.80 7.77 -24.68
N ALA A 214 4.36 6.91 -25.53
CA ALA A 214 4.28 5.45 -25.37
C ALA A 214 4.84 5.01 -24.01
N ALA A 215 5.97 5.58 -23.59
CA ALA A 215 6.58 5.28 -22.31
C ALA A 215 5.65 5.56 -21.11
N MET A 216 4.86 6.63 -21.15
CA MET A 216 3.86 6.95 -20.11
C MET A 216 2.67 5.99 -20.15
N ARG A 217 2.23 5.59 -21.35
CA ARG A 217 1.11 4.65 -21.58
C ARG A 217 1.45 3.23 -21.15
N ASP A 218 2.68 2.81 -21.40
CA ASP A 218 3.17 1.45 -21.18
C ASP A 218 3.79 1.29 -19.79
N ASP A 219 3.81 2.35 -18.97
CA ASP A 219 4.34 2.38 -17.60
C ASP A 219 3.44 1.62 -16.59
N ILE A 220 3.01 0.41 -16.95
CA ILE A 220 2.21 -0.46 -16.08
C ILE A 220 3.14 -1.26 -15.17
N THR A 221 2.84 -1.26 -13.88
CA THR A 221 3.61 -2.06 -12.92
C THR A 221 3.22 -3.54 -13.03
N MET A 222 4.21 -4.43 -13.13
CA MET A 222 4.04 -5.85 -13.41
C MET A 222 4.91 -6.70 -12.49
N TYR A 223 4.44 -7.92 -12.20
CA TYR A 223 5.32 -8.94 -11.63
C TYR A 223 6.48 -9.19 -12.58
N THR A 224 7.71 -9.18 -12.06
CA THR A 224 8.93 -9.38 -12.85
C THR A 224 9.85 -10.36 -12.13
N PRO A 225 10.00 -11.60 -12.62
CA PRO A 225 10.99 -12.54 -12.10
C PRO A 225 12.39 -11.92 -12.08
N GLY A 226 13.08 -11.97 -10.94
CA GLY A 226 14.39 -11.34 -10.76
C GLY A 226 14.36 -9.81 -10.55
N GLY A 227 13.17 -9.21 -10.46
CA GLY A 227 12.97 -7.83 -10.05
C GLY A 227 13.11 -7.61 -8.55
N GLU A 228 12.63 -6.46 -8.07
CA GLU A 228 12.79 -6.04 -6.68
C GLU A 228 11.50 -6.25 -5.86
N LYS A 229 11.62 -6.91 -4.71
CA LYS A 229 10.53 -6.97 -3.72
C LYS A 229 10.48 -5.65 -2.95
N LYS A 230 9.56 -4.78 -3.34
CA LYS A 230 9.33 -3.47 -2.72
C LYS A 230 7.89 -3.01 -2.91
N ALA A 231 7.48 -2.02 -2.12
CA ALA A 231 6.32 -1.22 -2.49
C ALA A 231 6.70 -0.21 -3.58
N PHE A 232 5.71 0.36 -4.24
CA PHE A 232 5.90 1.35 -5.28
C PHE A 232 4.77 2.37 -5.32
N ALA A 233 5.04 3.56 -5.85
CA ALA A 233 3.99 4.50 -6.22
C ALA A 233 3.34 4.05 -7.55
N LEU A 234 2.03 4.20 -7.68
CA LEU A 234 1.35 3.93 -8.95
C LEU A 234 1.75 4.94 -10.03
N SER A 235 1.84 4.49 -11.28
CA SER A 235 1.95 5.38 -12.44
C SER A 235 0.58 5.94 -12.83
N MET A 236 0.55 6.90 -13.76
CA MET A 236 -0.70 7.28 -14.44
C MET A 236 -1.34 6.07 -15.12
N ALA A 237 -0.52 5.23 -15.77
CA ALA A 237 -1.01 4.06 -16.48
C ALA A 237 -1.74 3.08 -15.55
N ASP A 238 -1.15 2.80 -14.39
CA ASP A 238 -1.75 1.96 -13.35
C ASP A 238 -3.10 2.52 -12.88
N VAL A 239 -3.17 3.83 -12.59
CA VAL A 239 -4.39 4.48 -12.10
C VAL A 239 -5.49 4.46 -13.14
N VAL A 240 -5.20 4.82 -14.39
CA VAL A 240 -6.20 4.82 -15.48
C VAL A 240 -6.70 3.41 -15.76
N ARG A 241 -5.80 2.42 -15.77
CA ARG A 241 -6.17 1.00 -15.94
C ARG A 241 -7.09 0.51 -14.83
N ALA A 242 -6.90 0.97 -13.60
CA ALA A 242 -7.78 0.66 -12.47
C ALA A 242 -9.06 1.52 -12.42
N SER A 243 -9.30 2.40 -13.40
CA SER A 243 -10.42 3.36 -13.39
C SER A 243 -11.50 3.08 -14.44
N GLY A 244 -12.75 3.08 -13.99
CA GLY A 244 -13.93 2.89 -14.83
C GLY A 244 -14.95 1.96 -14.19
N SER A 245 -16.14 1.85 -14.79
CA SER A 245 -17.21 0.99 -14.29
C SER A 245 -16.73 -0.46 -14.09
N GLY A 246 -16.98 -1.02 -12.90
CA GLY A 246 -16.55 -2.37 -12.53
C GLY A 246 -15.06 -2.52 -12.18
N LEU A 247 -14.30 -1.42 -12.14
CA LEU A 247 -12.89 -1.41 -11.74
C LEU A 247 -12.71 -0.78 -10.35
N ALA A 248 -11.49 -0.84 -9.83
CA ALA A 248 -11.21 -0.44 -8.46
C ALA A 248 -11.46 1.03 -8.13
N PHE A 249 -11.45 1.87 -9.17
CA PHE A 249 -11.88 3.25 -9.14
C PHE A 249 -13.07 3.47 -10.10
N PRO A 250 -14.31 3.17 -9.69
CA PRO A 250 -15.47 3.31 -10.58
C PRO A 250 -15.80 4.75 -10.94
N ASP A 251 -15.40 5.70 -10.09
CA ASP A 251 -15.63 7.12 -10.27
C ASP A 251 -14.45 7.94 -9.73
N ARG A 252 -14.47 9.25 -9.96
CA ARG A 252 -13.48 10.19 -9.44
C ARG A 252 -13.22 10.04 -7.94
N ASN A 253 -14.29 10.03 -7.13
CA ASN A 253 -14.18 10.11 -5.67
C ASN A 253 -13.53 8.86 -5.09
N SER A 254 -13.71 7.72 -5.74
CA SER A 254 -13.12 6.45 -5.33
C SER A 254 -11.59 6.43 -5.40
N ARG A 255 -10.94 7.32 -6.18
CA ARG A 255 -9.47 7.45 -6.24
C ARG A 255 -8.86 8.08 -4.99
N ASN A 256 -9.66 8.72 -4.14
CA ASN A 256 -9.17 9.41 -2.96
C ASN A 256 -8.50 8.43 -1.97
N SER A 257 -7.52 8.92 -1.21
CA SER A 257 -6.97 8.16 -0.09
C SER A 257 -7.89 8.24 1.12
N SER A 258 -7.92 7.21 1.96
CA SER A 258 -8.64 7.27 3.23
C SER A 258 -7.83 8.08 4.25
N GLY A 259 -8.45 9.07 4.90
CA GLY A 259 -7.86 9.72 6.08
C GLY A 259 -7.45 11.19 5.92
N GLY A 260 -7.67 11.82 4.77
CA GLY A 260 -7.40 13.24 4.58
C GLY A 260 -8.56 13.99 3.92
N THR A 261 -8.92 15.14 4.46
CA THR A 261 -9.76 16.13 3.76
C THR A 261 -8.85 17.22 3.20
N GLY A 262 -9.12 17.69 1.98
CA GLY A 262 -8.24 18.67 1.33
C GLY A 262 -6.86 18.08 0.98
N TRP A 263 -5.78 18.81 1.23
CA TRP A 263 -4.43 18.44 0.78
C TRP A 263 -3.87 17.16 1.43
N ASP A 264 -4.32 16.81 2.62
CA ASP A 264 -3.87 15.60 3.33
C ASP A 264 -4.40 14.31 2.66
N GLY A 265 -5.45 14.43 1.83
CA GLY A 265 -5.96 13.33 1.01
C GLY A 265 -5.34 13.29 -0.39
N THR A 266 -4.45 14.22 -0.72
CA THR A 266 -3.86 14.34 -2.05
C THR A 266 -2.63 13.47 -2.20
N TRP A 267 -2.64 12.48 -3.10
CA TRP A 267 -1.53 11.56 -3.24
C TRP A 267 -0.85 11.60 -4.61
N ALA A 268 0.48 11.46 -4.62
CA ALA A 268 1.29 11.61 -5.82
C ALA A 268 1.53 10.27 -6.54
N LEU A 269 1.53 10.33 -7.87
CA LEU A 269 1.93 9.25 -8.76
C LEU A 269 3.44 9.31 -9.00
N ARG A 270 4.02 8.22 -9.52
CA ARG A 270 5.40 8.25 -10.01
C ARG A 270 5.53 8.93 -11.38
N THR A 271 4.51 8.89 -12.22
CA THR A 271 4.53 9.59 -13.52
C THR A 271 4.62 11.10 -13.32
N LEU A 272 5.56 11.73 -14.00
CA LEU A 272 5.71 13.19 -13.96
C LEU A 272 4.72 13.87 -14.91
N ALA A 273 4.16 14.96 -14.44
CA ALA A 273 3.24 15.82 -15.16
C ALA A 273 3.98 16.88 -16.00
N ARG A 274 5.17 17.25 -15.53
CA ARG A 274 6.20 18.09 -16.17
C ARG A 274 7.50 17.88 -15.41
N HIS A 275 8.60 18.48 -15.88
CA HIS A 275 9.88 18.45 -15.16
C HIS A 275 9.70 18.83 -13.68
N ASN A 276 10.11 17.94 -12.78
CA ASN A 276 10.03 18.09 -11.32
C ASN A 276 8.62 18.31 -10.72
N VAL A 277 7.54 17.93 -11.40
CA VAL A 277 6.19 17.95 -10.81
C VAL A 277 5.46 16.64 -11.10
N PRO A 278 5.07 15.87 -10.06
CA PRO A 278 4.33 14.64 -10.25
C PRO A 278 2.87 14.91 -10.60
N TRP A 279 2.22 13.94 -11.23
CA TRP A 279 0.77 13.89 -11.20
C TRP A 279 0.30 13.58 -9.78
N ILE A 280 -0.79 14.21 -9.35
CA ILE A 280 -1.40 13.98 -8.05
C ILE A 280 -2.90 13.70 -8.20
N ILE A 281 -3.43 12.90 -7.29
CA ILE A 281 -4.86 12.67 -7.10
C ILE A 281 -5.32 13.54 -5.94
N ALA A 282 -6.18 14.53 -6.19
CA ALA A 282 -6.70 15.46 -5.21
C ALA A 282 -8.18 15.16 -4.85
N PRO A 283 -8.54 15.18 -3.55
CA PRO A 283 -9.90 14.89 -3.10
C PRO A 283 -10.88 16.05 -3.27
N SER A 284 -10.38 17.27 -3.56
CA SER A 284 -11.22 18.46 -3.67
C SER A 284 -12.00 18.48 -4.98
N PRO A 285 -13.34 18.63 -4.97
CA PRO A 285 -14.19 18.68 -6.17
C PRO A 285 -14.01 19.96 -7.00
N THR A 286 -13.08 20.82 -6.63
CA THR A 286 -12.95 22.15 -7.20
C THR A 286 -12.72 22.11 -8.71
N TRP A 287 -13.36 23.05 -9.39
CA TRP A 287 -13.58 23.22 -10.83
C TRP A 287 -12.33 23.26 -11.75
N TRP A 288 -11.15 23.01 -11.19
CA TRP A 288 -9.85 23.05 -11.86
C TRP A 288 -9.21 21.66 -12.05
N ALA A 289 -9.85 20.59 -11.58
CA ALA A 289 -9.32 19.22 -11.62
C ALA A 289 -10.26 18.25 -12.37
N ASN A 290 -9.91 17.89 -13.61
CA ASN A 290 -10.59 16.83 -14.33
C ASN A 290 -10.33 15.49 -13.62
N GLY A 291 -11.37 14.92 -13.04
CA GLY A 291 -11.32 13.62 -12.38
C GLY A 291 -10.39 13.47 -11.19
N GLY A 292 -10.09 14.59 -10.51
CA GLY A 292 -9.19 14.62 -9.38
C GLY A 292 -7.72 14.41 -9.75
N LEU A 293 -7.40 14.20 -11.03
CA LEU A 293 -6.03 14.17 -11.51
C LEU A 293 -5.55 15.60 -11.76
N MET A 294 -4.37 15.90 -11.26
CA MET A 294 -3.88 17.25 -11.07
C MET A 294 -2.37 17.31 -11.23
N ALA A 295 -1.84 18.47 -11.56
CA ALA A 295 -0.47 18.82 -11.24
C ALA A 295 -0.43 20.24 -10.69
N HIS A 296 0.43 20.46 -9.70
CA HIS A 296 0.46 21.74 -9.01
C HIS A 296 1.83 22.40 -9.11
N LEU A 297 1.83 23.70 -9.47
CA LEU A 297 3.04 24.50 -9.61
C LEU A 297 3.82 24.65 -8.30
N ALA A 298 3.13 24.70 -7.15
CA ALA A 298 3.78 24.64 -5.83
C ALA A 298 3.94 23.21 -5.29
N GLY A 299 3.48 22.19 -6.02
CA GLY A 299 3.74 20.77 -5.76
C GLY A 299 4.99 20.28 -6.50
N ILE A 300 6.07 21.05 -6.44
CA ILE A 300 7.38 20.59 -6.95
C ILE A 300 7.81 19.40 -6.10
N VAL A 301 8.49 18.42 -6.70
CA VAL A 301 8.97 17.20 -6.03
C VAL A 301 9.70 17.49 -4.71
N ASP A 302 10.35 18.65 -4.59
CA ASP A 302 11.12 19.13 -3.44
C ASP A 302 10.26 19.65 -2.27
N THR A 303 8.93 19.67 -2.41
CA THR A 303 8.01 20.12 -1.35
C THR A 303 7.47 18.96 -0.52
N SER A 304 7.23 19.21 0.77
CA SER A 304 6.67 18.24 1.71
C SER A 304 5.15 18.08 1.63
N LEU A 305 4.52 18.58 0.57
CA LEU A 305 3.06 18.58 0.40
C LEU A 305 2.50 17.26 -0.12
N HIS A 306 3.37 16.35 -0.56
CA HIS A 306 2.94 15.12 -1.21
C HIS A 306 2.76 14.01 -0.19
N VAL A 307 1.63 13.33 -0.29
CA VAL A 307 1.31 12.14 0.48
C VAL A 307 1.48 10.93 -0.46
N PRO A 308 2.56 10.15 -0.35
CA PRO A 308 2.69 8.96 -1.17
C PRO A 308 1.64 7.91 -0.81
N ARG A 309 1.24 7.08 -1.76
CA ARG A 309 0.32 5.96 -1.51
C ARG A 309 0.95 4.66 -2.01
N PRO A 310 1.53 3.85 -1.10
CA PRO A 310 2.23 2.64 -1.48
C PRO A 310 1.30 1.59 -2.10
N ALA A 311 1.72 0.99 -3.20
CA ALA A 311 1.13 -0.18 -3.80
C ALA A 311 2.07 -1.38 -3.70
N LEU A 312 1.49 -2.58 -3.75
CA LEU A 312 2.19 -3.87 -3.68
C LEU A 312 1.59 -4.81 -4.72
N ILE A 313 2.42 -5.69 -5.28
CA ILE A 313 1.94 -6.93 -5.88
C ILE A 313 2.10 -8.01 -4.83
N LEU A 314 1.00 -8.60 -4.38
CA LEU A 314 0.99 -9.70 -3.42
C LEU A 314 0.65 -11.00 -4.15
N ARG A 315 1.26 -12.09 -3.73
CA ARG A 315 0.87 -13.42 -4.20
C ARG A 315 0.02 -14.13 -3.16
N ASP A 316 -1.13 -14.60 -3.60
CA ASP A 316 -1.93 -15.58 -2.88
C ASP A 316 -1.10 -16.87 -2.84
N GLN A 317 -0.56 -17.23 -1.67
CA GLN A 317 0.27 -18.44 -1.55
C GLN A 317 -0.64 -19.67 -1.64
N ASP A 318 -0.23 -20.63 -2.48
CA ASP A 318 -0.86 -21.93 -2.74
C ASP A 318 -1.20 -22.72 -1.45
N GLY A 319 -2.28 -22.34 -0.76
CA GLY A 319 -2.81 -23.06 0.41
C GLY A 319 -2.62 -22.44 1.79
N ALA A 320 -2.04 -21.24 1.93
CA ALA A 320 -2.03 -20.54 3.22
C ALA A 320 -3.37 -19.85 3.55
N TRP A 321 -4.21 -19.68 2.52
CA TRP A 321 -5.41 -18.85 2.55
C TRP A 321 -6.70 -19.58 2.17
N THR A 322 -6.60 -20.76 1.60
CA THR A 322 -7.77 -21.51 1.16
C THR A 322 -8.43 -22.17 2.37
N SER A 323 -9.62 -21.70 2.75
CA SER A 323 -10.55 -22.43 3.61
C SER A 323 -11.23 -23.58 2.86
N SER A 324 -10.48 -24.32 2.05
CA SER A 324 -10.98 -25.50 1.34
C SER A 324 -10.51 -26.75 2.07
N PHE A 325 -11.35 -27.23 2.99
CA PHE A 325 -11.50 -28.65 3.26
C PHE A 325 -12.41 -29.27 2.20
#